data_AF-A0A8J7APT3-F1
#
_entry.id   AF-A0A8J7APT3-F1
#
_cell.length_a   1.000
_cell.length_b   1.000
_cell.length_c   1.000
_cell.angle_alpha   90.00
_cell.angle_beta   90.00
_cell.angle_gamma   90.00
#
_symmetry.space_group_name_H-M   'P 1'
#
loop_
_entity.id
_entity.type
_entity.pdbx_description
1 polymer ?
#
loop_
_entity_poly.entity_id
_entity_poly.type
_entity_poly.pdbx_seq_one_letter_code
_entity_poly.pdbx_strand_id
1 'polypeptide(L)'
;MIIISVAIALPMSFLSESIIILLFGDGYTASGTILAIHIWSSFFVFMGVATSPWFINENLTHLYLGRTFIEAMINVVLNLLLIPIYAGVGAAIATIISQAFATFFSHAFHAKTQKIFKLQIQSILPF
;
A
#
# COMPACT_ATOMS: atom_id res chain seq x y z
N MET A 1 0.33 14.03 4.17
CA MET A 1 -0.06 12.60 4.26
C MET A 1 1.14 11.67 4.13
N ILE A 2 2.04 11.86 3.16
CA ILE A 2 3.25 11.01 3.01
C ILE A 2 4.15 11.03 4.27
N ILE A 3 4.51 12.21 4.78
CA ILE A 3 5.33 12.34 6.00
C ILE A 3 4.69 11.61 7.19
N ILE A 4 3.36 11.68 7.33
CA ILE A 4 2.61 11.00 8.39
C ILE A 4 2.70 9.47 8.21
N SER A 5 2.53 8.95 6.99
CA SER A 5 2.67 7.50 6.74
C SER A 5 4.07 6.99 7.10
N VAL A 6 5.13 7.72 6.73
CA VAL A 6 6.52 7.34 7.05
C VAL A 6 6.80 7.44 8.55
N ALA A 7 6.31 8.50 9.19
CA ALA A 7 6.44 8.70 10.64
C ALA A 7 5.73 7.61 11.46
N ILE A 8 4.67 6.99 10.92
CA ILE A 8 3.98 5.85 11.56
C ILE A 8 4.68 4.53 11.20
N ALA A 9 5.05 4.33 9.93
CA ALA A 9 5.62 3.08 9.46
C ALA A 9 6.99 2.77 10.07
N LEU A 10 7.83 3.79 10.28
CA LEU A 10 9.17 3.63 10.85
C LEU A 10 9.14 3.06 12.27
N PRO A 11 8.52 3.71 13.28
CA PRO A 11 8.44 3.15 14.64
C PRO A 11 7.75 1.80 14.65
N MET A 12 6.66 1.65 13.91
CA MET A 12 5.86 0.42 13.89
C MET A 12 6.66 -0.77 13.34
N SER A 13 7.60 -0.55 12.40
CA SER A 13 8.48 -1.61 11.90
C SER A 13 9.33 -2.21 13.02
N PHE A 14 9.90 -1.38 13.90
CA PHE A 14 10.75 -1.81 15.01
C PHE A 14 9.95 -2.29 16.23
N LEU A 15 8.77 -1.74 16.47
CA LEU A 15 7.91 -2.05 17.62
C LEU A 15 6.92 -3.19 17.36
N SER A 16 6.82 -3.66 16.11
CA SER A 16 5.83 -4.66 15.67
C SER A 16 5.84 -5.94 16.52
N GLU A 17 7.00 -6.53 16.73
CA GLU A 17 7.14 -7.76 17.52
C GLU A 17 6.75 -7.54 18.98
N SER A 18 7.27 -6.48 19.61
CA SER A 18 6.94 -6.11 20.99
C SER A 18 5.44 -5.85 21.18
N ILE A 19 4.79 -5.19 20.22
CA ILE A 19 3.35 -4.93 20.26
C ILE A 19 2.55 -6.23 20.13
N ILE A 20 2.96 -7.13 19.23
CA ILE A 20 2.29 -8.42 19.06
C ILE A 20 2.44 -9.29 20.30
N ILE A 21 3.64 -9.36 20.90
CA ILE A 21 3.86 -10.11 22.14
C ILE A 21 3.05 -9.50 23.29
N LEU A 22 3.02 -8.17 23.41
CA LEU A 22 2.24 -7.48 24.45
C LEU A 22 0.73 -7.77 24.33
N LEU A 23 0.19 -7.82 23.12
CA LEU A 23 -1.25 -7.96 22.87
C LEU A 23 -1.72 -9.42 22.82
N PHE A 24 -0.91 -10.31 22.24
CA PHE A 24 -1.31 -11.67 21.89
C PHE A 24 -0.42 -12.75 22.52
N GLY A 25 0.72 -12.37 23.12
CA GLY A 25 1.68 -13.28 23.73
C GLY A 25 2.66 -13.91 22.72
N ASP A 26 3.63 -14.66 23.26
CA ASP A 26 4.76 -15.23 22.50
C ASP A 26 4.33 -16.25 21.42
N GLY A 27 3.13 -16.82 21.54
CA GLY A 27 2.59 -17.74 20.52
C GLY A 27 2.36 -17.07 19.15
N TYR A 28 2.34 -15.74 19.09
CA TYR A 28 2.04 -14.96 17.88
C TYR A 28 3.22 -14.20 17.32
N THR A 29 4.46 -14.44 17.79
CA THR A 29 5.66 -13.69 17.35
C THR A 29 5.83 -13.66 15.83
N ALA A 30 5.44 -14.74 15.13
CA ALA A 30 5.45 -14.79 13.66
C ALA A 30 4.60 -13.69 12.99
N SER A 31 3.54 -13.22 13.65
CA SER A 31 2.70 -12.10 13.20
C SER A 31 3.39 -10.74 13.33
N GLY A 32 4.40 -10.63 14.19
CA GLY A 32 5.24 -9.43 14.31
C GLY A 32 5.93 -9.09 12.99
N THR A 33 6.57 -10.08 12.37
CA THR A 33 7.21 -9.91 11.05
C THR A 33 6.22 -9.54 9.96
N ILE A 34 5.02 -10.15 9.97
CA ILE A 34 3.94 -9.83 9.03
C ILE A 34 3.52 -8.37 9.19
N LEU A 35 3.35 -7.89 10.43
CA LEU A 35 2.98 -6.52 10.73
C LEU A 35 4.06 -5.52 10.32
N ALA A 36 5.34 -5.84 10.57
CA ALA A 36 6.49 -5.03 10.17
C ALA A 36 6.58 -4.82 8.66
N ILE A 37 6.23 -5.85 7.88
CA ILE A 37 6.20 -5.75 6.42
C ILE A 37 4.94 -4.98 6.01
N HIS A 38 3.77 -5.39 6.51
CA HIS A 38 2.48 -4.87 6.08
C HIS A 38 2.30 -3.36 6.34
N ILE A 39 2.93 -2.80 7.38
CA ILE A 39 2.78 -1.36 7.69
C ILE A 39 3.24 -0.46 6.54
N TRP A 40 4.16 -0.91 5.69
CA TRP A 40 4.58 -0.16 4.51
C TRP A 40 3.48 0.00 3.45
N SER A 41 2.41 -0.81 3.49
CA SER A 41 1.23 -0.59 2.66
C SER A 41 0.55 0.76 2.96
N SER A 42 0.64 1.26 4.20
CA SER A 42 0.03 2.54 4.61
C SER A 42 0.51 3.74 3.79
N PHE A 43 1.76 3.71 3.34
CA PHE A 43 2.33 4.73 2.44
C PHE A 43 1.53 4.84 1.14
N PHE A 44 1.25 3.69 0.50
CA PHE A 44 0.47 3.63 -0.72
C PHE A 44 -1.00 3.95 -0.48
N VAL A 45 -1.60 3.44 0.61
CA VAL A 45 -2.99 3.78 1.00
C VAL A 45 -3.15 5.28 1.09
N PHE A 46 -2.24 5.98 1.79
CA PHE A 46 -2.36 7.41 2.03
C PHE A 46 -2.21 8.22 0.74
N MET A 47 -1.40 7.76 -0.22
CA MET A 47 -1.35 8.33 -1.56
C MET A 47 -2.67 8.11 -2.33
N GLY A 48 -3.25 6.92 -2.26
CA GLY A 48 -4.55 6.61 -2.87
C GLY A 48 -5.67 7.52 -2.32
N VAL A 49 -5.76 7.64 -1.00
CA VAL A 49 -6.74 8.50 -0.33
C VAL A 49 -6.57 9.96 -0.72
N ALA A 50 -5.33 10.47 -0.80
CA ALA A 50 -5.07 11.84 -1.20
C ALA A 50 -5.48 12.15 -2.66
N THR A 51 -5.48 11.15 -3.55
CA THR A 51 -5.80 11.33 -4.97
C THR A 51 -7.28 11.08 -5.30
N SER A 52 -8.02 10.37 -4.45
CA SER A 52 -9.45 10.06 -4.64
C SER A 52 -10.32 11.31 -4.92
N PRO A 53 -10.23 12.42 -4.16
CA PRO A 53 -11.04 13.62 -4.42
C PRO A 53 -10.80 14.25 -5.80
N TRP A 54 -9.58 14.15 -6.32
CA TRP A 54 -9.25 14.66 -7.65
C TRP A 54 -9.97 13.86 -8.74
N PHE A 55 -10.05 12.53 -8.61
CA PHE A 55 -10.79 11.69 -9.57
C PHE A 55 -12.28 12.00 -9.59
N ILE A 56 -12.86 12.30 -8.44
CA ILE A 56 -14.27 12.69 -8.32
C ILE A 56 -14.50 14.03 -9.00
N ASN A 57 -13.65 15.02 -8.72
CA ASN A 57 -13.80 16.37 -9.26
C ASN A 57 -13.62 16.43 -10.80
N GLU A 58 -12.74 15.59 -11.35
CA GLU A 58 -12.49 15.50 -12.80
C GLU A 58 -13.47 14.56 -13.53
N ASN A 59 -14.48 14.01 -12.84
CA ASN A 59 -15.41 13.01 -13.37
C ASN A 59 -14.70 11.75 -13.94
N LEU A 60 -13.59 11.35 -13.32
CA LEU A 60 -12.77 10.21 -13.73
C LEU A 60 -12.95 8.99 -12.80
N THR A 61 -14.05 8.91 -12.05
CA THR A 61 -14.36 7.82 -11.12
C THR A 61 -14.36 6.44 -11.80
N HIS A 62 -14.73 6.35 -13.08
CA HIS A 62 -14.64 5.09 -13.84
C HIS A 62 -13.18 4.61 -13.99
N LEU A 63 -12.23 5.52 -14.20
CA LEU A 63 -10.81 5.17 -14.23
C LEU A 63 -10.33 4.74 -12.85
N TYR A 64 -10.80 5.40 -11.79
CA TYR A 64 -10.48 4.99 -10.41
C TYR A 64 -10.97 3.57 -10.12
N LEU A 65 -12.22 3.25 -10.46
CA LEU A 65 -12.80 1.91 -10.31
C LEU A 65 -12.03 0.84 -11.11
N GLY A 66 -11.71 1.11 -12.38
CA GLY A 66 -10.95 0.16 -13.20
C GLY A 66 -9.58 -0.17 -12.59
N ARG A 67 -8.96 0.79 -11.91
CA ARG A 67 -7.67 0.59 -11.25
C ARG A 67 -7.79 -0.22 -9.97
N THR A 68 -8.80 0.05 -9.15
CA THR A 68 -9.10 -0.78 -7.97
C THR A 68 -9.41 -2.22 -8.37
N PHE A 69 -10.04 -2.44 -9.53
CA PHE A 69 -10.27 -3.79 -10.04
C PHE A 69 -8.97 -4.49 -10.44
N ILE A 70 -8.07 -3.80 -11.17
CA ILE A 70 -6.75 -4.33 -11.53
C ILE A 70 -5.92 -4.61 -10.27
N GLU A 71 -5.97 -3.73 -9.27
CA GLU A 71 -5.33 -3.93 -7.96
C GLU A 71 -5.80 -5.22 -7.30
N ALA A 72 -7.12 -5.40 -7.20
CA ALA A 72 -7.71 -6.58 -6.60
C ALA A 72 -7.31 -7.86 -7.35
N MET A 73 -7.30 -7.83 -8.68
CA MET A 73 -6.81 -8.95 -9.49
C MET A 73 -5.34 -9.28 -9.20
N ILE A 74 -4.46 -8.28 -9.22
CA ILE A 74 -3.04 -8.47 -8.90
C ILE A 74 -2.89 -9.04 -7.50
N ASN A 75 -3.69 -8.56 -6.54
CA ASN A 75 -3.66 -9.04 -5.16
C ASN A 75 -4.06 -10.50 -5.04
N VAL A 76 -5.15 -10.91 -5.70
CA VAL A 76 -5.60 -12.31 -5.72
C VAL A 76 -4.54 -13.20 -6.38
N VAL A 77 -4.01 -12.81 -7.53
CA VAL A 77 -2.99 -13.59 -8.25
C VAL A 77 -1.72 -13.74 -7.39
N LEU A 78 -1.22 -12.64 -6.81
CA LEU A 78 -0.04 -12.69 -5.94
C LEU A 78 -0.31 -13.51 -4.68
N ASN A 79 -1.49 -13.39 -4.07
CA ASN A 79 -1.84 -14.22 -2.90
C ASN A 79 -1.84 -15.72 -3.25
N LEU A 80 -2.41 -16.10 -4.40
CA LEU A 80 -2.41 -17.50 -4.84
C LEU A 80 -1.00 -18.06 -5.07
N LEU A 81 -0.04 -17.20 -5.47
CA LEU A 81 1.35 -17.60 -5.70
C LEU A 81 2.21 -17.55 -4.43
N LEU A 82 2.08 -16.52 -3.60
CA LEU A 82 2.97 -16.27 -2.46
C LEU A 82 2.50 -16.93 -1.17
N ILE A 83 1.20 -17.09 -0.92
CA ILE A 83 0.71 -17.72 0.32
C ILE A 83 1.22 -19.17 0.46
N PRO A 84 1.23 -20.02 -0.58
CA PRO A 84 1.75 -21.39 -0.46
C PRO A 84 3.23 -21.47 -0.08
N ILE A 85 4.03 -20.44 -0.42
CA ILE A 85 5.49 -20.43 -0.25
C ILE A 85 5.89 -19.68 1.03
N TYR A 86 5.23 -18.56 1.33
CA TYR A 86 5.61 -17.61 2.38
C TYR A 86 4.50 -17.38 3.43
N ALA A 87 3.39 -18.13 3.36
CA ALA A 87 2.24 -18.01 4.26
C ALA A 87 1.79 -16.54 4.44
N GLY A 88 1.59 -16.08 5.69
CA GLY A 88 1.13 -14.73 5.99
C GLY A 88 2.08 -13.62 5.56
N VAL A 89 3.39 -13.90 5.47
CA VAL A 89 4.37 -12.94 4.92
C VAL A 89 4.11 -12.73 3.43
N GLY A 90 3.77 -13.81 2.71
CA GLY A 90 3.36 -13.74 1.31
C GLY A 90 2.15 -12.83 1.09
N ALA A 91 1.15 -12.93 1.98
CA ALA A 91 -0.05 -12.08 1.91
C ALA A 91 0.26 -10.59 2.17
N ALA A 92 1.17 -10.30 3.09
CA ALA A 92 1.61 -8.92 3.35
C ALA A 92 2.33 -8.33 2.13
N ILE A 93 3.25 -9.09 1.52
CA ILE A 93 3.98 -8.66 0.31
C ILE A 93 3.03 -8.47 -0.87
N ALA A 94 2.11 -9.41 -1.10
CA ALA A 94 1.10 -9.31 -2.15
C ALA A 94 0.31 -8.00 -2.05
N THR A 95 -0.08 -7.62 -0.83
CA THR A 95 -0.84 -6.38 -0.58
C THR A 95 -0.03 -5.12 -0.90
N ILE A 96 1.24 -5.07 -0.49
CA ILE A 96 2.10 -3.91 -0.76
C ILE A 96 2.31 -3.75 -2.26
N ILE A 97 2.59 -4.85 -2.97
CA ILE A 97 2.82 -4.83 -4.42
C ILE A 97 1.55 -4.39 -5.15
N SER A 98 0.39 -4.96 -4.83
CA SER A 98 -0.89 -4.57 -5.44
C SER A 98 -1.18 -3.08 -5.25
N GLN A 99 -1.03 -2.58 -4.02
CA GLN A 99 -1.25 -1.17 -3.74
C GLN A 99 -0.25 -0.26 -4.47
N ALA A 100 1.02 -0.65 -4.57
CA ALA A 100 2.01 0.10 -5.33
C ALA A 100 1.62 0.19 -6.82
N PHE A 101 1.13 -0.91 -7.41
CA PHE A 101 0.64 -0.92 -8.79
C PHE A 101 -0.56 0.00 -8.97
N ALA A 102 -1.53 -0.06 -8.04
CA ALA A 102 -2.76 0.70 -8.11
C ALA A 102 -2.53 2.20 -7.93
N THR A 103 -1.68 2.59 -6.98
CA THR A 103 -1.54 3.97 -6.50
C THR A 103 -0.36 4.72 -7.10
N PHE A 104 0.59 4.03 -7.74
CA PHE A 104 1.78 4.65 -8.34
C PHE A 104 1.89 4.33 -9.83
N PHE A 105 2.09 3.05 -10.18
CA PHE A 105 2.34 2.66 -11.58
C PHE A 105 1.16 2.98 -12.50
N SER A 106 -0.06 2.78 -12.01
CA SER A 106 -1.24 3.01 -12.81
C SER A 106 -1.46 4.49 -13.20
N HIS A 107 -0.97 5.47 -12.43
CA HIS A 107 -1.06 6.89 -12.83
C HIS A 107 -0.13 7.24 -13.99
N ALA A 108 0.94 6.47 -14.21
CA ALA A 108 1.96 6.76 -15.22
C ALA A 108 1.45 6.52 -16.66
N PHE A 109 0.57 5.53 -16.84
CA PHE A 109 0.13 5.07 -18.17
C PHE A 109 -1.03 5.87 -18.77
N HIS A 110 -1.74 6.69 -17.99
CA HIS A 110 -2.87 7.48 -18.49
C HIS A 110 -2.53 8.96 -18.61
N ALA A 111 -2.69 9.53 -19.80
CA ALA A 111 -2.37 10.93 -20.09
C ALA A 111 -3.09 11.92 -19.15
N LYS A 112 -4.32 11.62 -18.75
CA LYS A 112 -5.09 12.43 -17.79
C LYS A 112 -4.54 12.33 -16.35
N THR A 113 -3.97 11.20 -15.95
CA THR A 113 -3.47 10.97 -14.59
C THR A 113 -1.98 11.31 -14.42
N GLN A 114 -1.26 11.60 -15.50
CA GLN A 114 0.15 12.01 -15.41
C GLN A 114 0.37 13.28 -14.59
N LYS A 115 -0.63 14.18 -14.55
CA LYS A 115 -0.57 15.38 -13.69
C LYS A 115 -0.51 15.00 -12.21
N ILE A 116 -1.32 14.03 -11.77
CA ILE A 116 -1.22 13.46 -10.42
C ILE A 116 0.12 12.77 -10.21
N PHE A 117 0.57 11.96 -11.17
CA PHE A 117 1.84 11.23 -11.04
C PHE A 117 3.02 12.18 -10.78
N LYS A 118 3.09 13.30 -11.51
CA LYS A 118 4.09 14.35 -11.26
C LYS A 118 3.97 14.97 -9.88
N LEU A 119 2.75 15.26 -9.42
CA LEU A 119 2.50 15.80 -8.08
C LEU A 119 2.88 14.78 -6.97
N GLN A 120 2.61 13.49 -7.18
CA GLN A 120 3.04 12.42 -6.27
C GLN A 120 4.57 12.36 -6.19
N ILE A 121 5.28 12.38 -7.34
CA ILE A 121 6.75 12.40 -7.36
C ILE A 121 7.31 13.64 -6.65
N GLN A 122 6.76 14.83 -6.93
CA GLN A 122 7.16 16.08 -6.25
C GLN A 122 6.85 16.06 -4.76
N SER A 123 5.84 15.32 -4.32
CA SER A 123 5.52 15.20 -2.89
C SER A 123 6.43 14.19 -2.16
N ILE A 124 7.10 13.30 -2.90
CA ILE A 124 8.08 12.35 -2.37
C ILE A 124 9.48 12.98 -2.31
N LEU A 125 9.81 13.86 -3.25
CA LEU A 125 11.06 14.61 -3.30
C LEU A 125 10.83 16.03 -2.77
N PRO A 126 11.15 16.33 -1.49
CA PRO A 126 10.90 17.64 -0.91
C PRO A 126 11.95 18.67 -1.36
N PHE A 127 12.25 18.78 -2.66
CA PHE A 127 13.16 19.77 -3.25
C PHE A 127 12.77 20.14 -4.68
#